data_AF-A0A1F7SFP3-F1
#
_entry.id   AF-A0A1F7SFP3-F1
#
_cell.length_a   1.000
_cell.length_b   1.000
_cell.length_c   1.000
_cell.angle_alpha   90.00
_cell.angle_beta   90.00
_cell.angle_gamma   90.00
#
_symmetry.space_group_name_H-M   'P 1'
#
loop_
_entity.id
_entity.type
_entity.pdbx_description
1 polymer ?
#
loop_
_entity_poly.entity_id
_entity_poly.type
_entity_poly.pdbx_seq_one_letter_code
_entity_poly.pdbx_strand_id
1 'polypeptide(L)'
;MKDITSHVNFSDLDYHGSINGFRPADFITQRDFLLRGGILDYVSKFAVGKEAFTAGYFSELEAIKNLLLPDGMGEIFKVLIQHKGVIVSKKVLGLK
;
A
#
# COMPACT_ATOMS: atom_id res chain seq x y z
N MET A 1 -4.27 -15.61 25.86
CA MET A 1 -3.20 -15.87 24.88
C MET A 1 -2.79 -14.53 24.29
N LYS A 2 -1.50 -14.22 24.18
CA LYS A 2 -1.00 -12.97 23.59
C LYS A 2 -0.33 -13.29 22.26
N ASP A 3 -0.51 -12.42 21.27
CA ASP A 3 0.16 -12.54 19.99
C ASP A 3 1.64 -12.18 20.10
N ILE A 4 2.47 -12.86 19.30
CA ILE A 4 3.91 -12.60 19.18
C ILE A 4 4.16 -12.14 17.74
N THR A 5 4.73 -10.95 17.56
CA THR A 5 4.97 -10.33 16.26
C THR A 5 6.37 -9.72 16.17
N SER A 6 6.94 -9.62 14.97
CA SER A 6 8.20 -8.93 14.68
C SER A 6 8.07 -8.06 13.42
N HIS A 7 8.98 -7.10 13.26
CA HIS A 7 9.15 -6.44 11.96
C HIS A 7 9.65 -7.42 10.91
N VAL A 8 9.31 -7.15 9.65
CA VAL A 8 9.76 -7.92 8.48
C VAL A 8 11.10 -7.36 8.01
N ASN A 9 12.08 -8.25 7.79
CA ASN A 9 13.31 -7.89 7.08
C ASN A 9 13.10 -8.01 5.57
N PHE A 10 12.81 -6.88 4.91
CA PHE A 10 12.56 -6.84 3.48
C PHE A 10 13.81 -7.09 2.63
N SER A 11 15.00 -6.79 3.14
CA SER A 11 16.27 -7.09 2.44
C SER A 11 16.48 -8.60 2.32
N ASP A 12 16.22 -9.34 3.39
CA ASP A 12 16.29 -10.81 3.37
C ASP A 12 15.22 -11.39 2.45
N LEU A 13 14.00 -10.84 2.49
CA LEU A 13 12.91 -11.27 1.62
C LEU A 13 13.27 -11.06 0.14
N ASP A 14 13.85 -9.92 -0.21
CA ASP A 14 14.29 -9.63 -1.58
C ASP A 14 15.44 -10.54 -2.03
N TYR A 15 16.44 -10.74 -1.17
CA TYR A 15 17.54 -11.67 -1.42
C TYR A 15 17.04 -13.09 -1.69
N HIS A 16 16.19 -13.61 -0.80
CA HIS A 16 15.66 -14.97 -0.94
C HIS A 16 14.71 -15.10 -2.13
N GLY A 17 13.94 -14.06 -2.46
CA GLY A 17 13.16 -14.03 -3.69
C GLY A 17 14.06 -14.14 -4.93
N SER A 18 15.13 -13.34 -4.97
CA SER A 18 16.06 -13.28 -6.09
C SER A 18 16.74 -14.62 -6.39
N ILE A 19 17.25 -15.32 -5.36
CA ILE A 19 17.87 -16.63 -5.56
C ILE A 19 16.86 -17.72 -5.97
N ASN A 20 15.56 -17.50 -5.72
CA ASN A 20 14.47 -18.37 -6.15
C ASN A 20 13.86 -17.96 -7.49
N GLY A 21 14.49 -17.02 -8.22
CA GLY A 21 14.10 -16.61 -9.56
C GLY A 21 12.97 -15.57 -9.60
N PHE A 22 12.66 -14.92 -8.47
CA PHE A 22 11.87 -13.69 -8.49
C PHE A 22 12.75 -12.50 -8.85
N ARG A 23 12.14 -11.44 -9.36
CA ARG A 23 12.79 -10.14 -9.56
C ARG A 23 11.99 -9.07 -8.83
N PRO A 24 12.66 -8.15 -8.11
CA PRO A 24 11.99 -7.01 -7.51
C PRO A 24 11.45 -6.09 -8.61
N ALA A 25 10.20 -5.67 -8.43
CA ALA A 25 9.54 -4.70 -9.28
C ALA A 25 9.49 -3.32 -8.60
N ASP A 26 9.19 -3.29 -7.30
CA ASP A 26 9.21 -2.05 -6.49
C ASP A 26 9.31 -2.37 -5.00
N PHE A 27 9.81 -1.39 -4.23
CA PHE A 27 9.78 -1.39 -2.77
C PHE A 27 9.46 0.01 -2.26
N ILE A 28 8.27 0.17 -1.70
CA ILE A 28 7.72 1.49 -1.31
C ILE A 28 6.98 1.43 0.01
N THR A 29 6.60 2.60 0.52
CA THR A 29 5.76 2.70 1.71
C THR A 29 4.30 2.38 1.37
N GLN A 30 3.50 2.04 2.39
CA GLN A 30 2.07 1.85 2.21
C GLN A 30 1.41 3.13 1.68
N ARG A 31 1.81 4.30 2.17
CA ARG A 31 1.33 5.60 1.67
C ARG A 31 1.51 5.71 0.16
N ASP A 32 2.72 5.48 -0.32
CA ASP A 32 3.02 5.61 -1.76
C ASP A 32 2.30 4.54 -2.58
N PHE A 33 2.17 3.32 -2.06
CA PHE A 33 1.41 2.24 -2.71
C PHE A 33 -0.06 2.60 -2.89
N LEU A 34 -0.72 3.06 -1.82
CA LEU A 34 -2.14 3.43 -1.85
C LEU A 34 -2.41 4.67 -2.71
N LEU A 35 -1.52 5.66 -2.66
CA LEU A 35 -1.61 6.84 -3.54
C LEU A 35 -1.51 6.46 -5.01
N ARG A 36 -0.55 5.60 -5.38
CA ARG A 36 -0.43 5.07 -6.76
C ARG A 36 -1.61 4.20 -7.15
N GLY A 37 -2.23 3.52 -6.19
CA GLY A 37 -3.45 2.73 -6.37
C GLY A 37 -4.74 3.56 -6.51
N GLY A 38 -4.67 4.89 -6.47
CA GLY A 38 -5.84 5.75 -6.69
C GLY A 38 -6.76 5.88 -5.47
N ILE A 39 -6.23 5.74 -4.25
CA ILE A 39 -7.06 5.89 -3.04
C ILE A 39 -7.72 7.28 -2.93
N LEU A 40 -7.10 8.33 -3.48
CA LEU A 40 -7.71 9.67 -3.52
C LEU A 40 -8.87 9.75 -4.52
N ASP A 41 -8.77 9.02 -5.63
CA ASP A 41 -9.86 8.90 -6.61
C ASP A 41 -11.03 8.09 -6.03
N TYR A 42 -10.73 7.14 -5.15
CA TYR A 42 -11.74 6.42 -4.39
C TYR A 42 -12.50 7.37 -3.44
N VAL A 43 -11.79 8.17 -2.64
CA VAL A 43 -12.42 9.12 -1.71
C VAL A 43 -13.26 10.16 -2.44
N SER A 44 -12.76 10.70 -3.55
CA SER A 44 -13.44 11.79 -4.28
C SER A 44 -14.79 11.38 -4.86
N LYS A 45 -15.02 10.08 -5.14
CA LYS A 45 -16.32 9.56 -5.63
C LYS A 45 -17.46 9.78 -4.64
N PHE A 46 -17.16 9.74 -3.33
CA PHE A 46 -18.15 9.86 -2.26
C PHE A 46 -18.20 11.27 -1.65
N ALA A 47 -17.32 12.17 -2.11
CA ALA A 47 -17.20 13.53 -1.60
C ALA A 47 -18.30 14.49 -2.09
N VAL A 48 -19.29 14.01 -2.86
CA VAL A 48 -20.34 14.84 -3.47
C VAL A 48 -21.72 14.28 -3.14
N GLY A 49 -22.68 15.17 -2.91
CA GLY A 49 -24.09 14.81 -2.71
C GLY A 49 -24.41 14.41 -1.27
N LYS A 50 -25.50 13.66 -1.08
CA LYS A 50 -26.01 13.29 0.26
C LYS A 50 -25.06 12.38 1.04
N GLU A 51 -24.19 11.65 0.35
CA GLU A 51 -23.24 10.70 0.95
C GLU A 51 -22.07 11.39 1.65
N ALA A 52 -21.70 12.59 1.20
CA ALA A 52 -20.58 13.39 1.72
C ALA A 52 -20.74 13.89 3.16
N PHE A 53 -21.96 13.81 3.73
CA PHE A 53 -22.28 14.29 5.08
C PHE A 53 -22.78 13.18 6.00
N THR A 54 -22.45 11.92 5.68
CA THR A 54 -22.82 10.77 6.51
C THR A 54 -21.73 10.46 7.54
N ALA A 55 -22.11 9.97 8.71
CA ALA A 55 -21.15 9.49 9.72
C ALA A 55 -20.26 8.36 9.17
N GLY A 56 -20.79 7.53 8.27
CA GLY A 56 -20.02 6.49 7.58
C GLY A 56 -18.88 7.07 6.74
N TYR A 57 -19.15 8.11 5.96
CA TYR A 57 -18.12 8.79 5.17
C TYR A 57 -17.01 9.40 6.03
N PHE A 58 -17.34 10.02 7.17
CA PHE A 58 -16.34 10.56 8.08
C PHE A 58 -15.46 9.46 8.70
N SER A 59 -16.05 8.34 9.10
CA SER A 59 -15.30 7.19 9.64
C SER A 59 -14.36 6.60 8.59
N GLU A 60 -14.78 6.52 7.33
CA GLU A 60 -13.96 6.06 6.23
C GLU A 60 -12.79 7.03 5.94
N LEU A 61 -13.05 8.34 5.96
CA LEU A 61 -11.99 9.35 5.83
C LEU A 61 -10.93 9.23 6.93
N GLU A 62 -11.33 8.96 8.18
CA GLU A 62 -10.39 8.74 9.28
C GLU A 62 -9.56 7.46 9.08
N ALA A 63 -10.17 6.37 8.64
CA ALA A 63 -9.46 5.14 8.32
C ALA A 63 -8.42 5.37 7.20
N ILE A 64 -8.79 6.10 6.15
CA ILE A 64 -7.88 6.44 5.05
C ILE A 64 -6.74 7.35 5.52
N LYS A 65 -7.02 8.35 6.37
CA LYS A 65 -5.96 9.16 6.98
C LYS A 65 -4.97 8.30 7.76
N ASN A 66 -5.45 7.35 8.57
CA ASN A 66 -4.58 6.44 9.31
C ASN A 66 -3.72 5.55 8.40
N LEU A 67 -4.24 5.17 7.23
CA LEU A 67 -3.50 4.40 6.23
C LEU A 67 -2.40 5.20 5.52
N LEU A 68 -2.52 6.53 5.47
CA LEU A 68 -1.64 7.42 4.70
C LEU A 68 -0.68 8.24 5.55
N LEU A 69 -1.04 8.60 6.78
CA LEU A 69 -0.24 9.52 7.58
C LEU A 69 1.05 8.87 8.13
N PRO A 70 2.14 9.65 8.28
CA PRO A 70 3.41 9.15 8.82
C PRO A 70 3.31 8.64 10.26
N ASP A 71 2.52 9.33 11.09
CA ASP A 71 2.26 8.95 12.49
C ASP A 71 1.33 7.74 12.60
N GLY A 72 0.76 7.29 11.47
CA GLY A 72 -0.05 6.09 11.34
C GLY A 72 0.70 4.99 10.58
N MET A 73 -0.02 4.31 9.70
CA MET A 73 0.52 3.16 8.96
C MET A 73 1.32 3.56 7.72
N GLY A 74 1.21 4.82 7.28
CA GLY A 74 1.68 5.27 5.97
C GLY A 74 3.18 5.05 5.74
N GLU A 75 3.98 5.30 6.77
CA GLU A 75 5.45 5.16 6.72
C GLU A 75 5.97 3.90 7.40
N ILE A 76 5.24 3.33 8.37
CA ILE A 76 5.64 2.11 9.08
C ILE A 76 5.49 0.88 8.18
N PHE A 77 4.37 0.77 7.46
CA PHE A 77 4.10 -0.37 6.60
C PHE A 77 4.80 -0.18 5.25
N LYS A 78 5.38 -1.27 4.75
CA LYS A 78 6.11 -1.31 3.48
C LYS A 78 5.50 -2.36 2.56
N VAL A 79 5.65 -2.15 1.26
CA VAL A 79 5.18 -3.03 0.20
C VAL A 79 6.36 -3.39 -0.69
N LEU A 80 6.70 -4.68 -0.75
CA LEU A 80 7.65 -5.24 -1.69
C LEU A 80 6.86 -5.97 -2.78
N ILE A 81 7.09 -5.59 -4.04
CA ILE A 81 6.47 -6.23 -5.21
C ILE A 81 7.55 -7.03 -5.93
N GLN A 82 7.31 -8.32 -6.13
CA GLN A 82 8.19 -9.21 -6.86
C GLN A 82 7.42 -9.99 -7.92
N HIS A 83 8.10 -10.38 -8.99
CA HIS A 83 7.49 -11.14 -10.07
C HIS A 83 8.39 -12.27 -10.56
N LYS A 84 7.79 -13.33 -11.10
CA LYS A 84 8.49 -14.48 -11.66
C LYS A 84 7.74 -14.96 -12.90
N GLY A 85 8.46 -15.22 -13.99
CA GLY A 85 7.87 -15.75 -15.22
C GLY A 85 6.99 -14.76 -16.01
N VAL A 86 6.95 -13.48 -15.62
CA VAL A 86 6.19 -12.43 -16.31
C VAL A 86 7.07 -11.21 -16.58
N ILE A 87 6.89 -10.59 -17.74
CA ILE A 87 7.47 -9.28 -18.05
C ILE A 87 6.54 -8.24 -17.44
N VAL A 88 6.99 -7.60 -16.36
CA VAL A 88 6.23 -6.51 -15.75
C VAL A 88 6.65 -5.20 -16.38
N SER A 89 5.71 -4.52 -17.03
CA SER A 89 5.94 -3.13 -17.44
C SER A 89 5.71 -2.23 -16.23
N LYS A 90 6.58 -1.22 -16.07
CA LYS A 90 6.45 -0.20 -15.00
C LYS A 90 5.05 0.43 -14.94
N LYS A 91 4.39 0.56 -16.09
CA LYS A 91 3.04 1.10 -16.24
C LYS A 91 1.97 0.28 -15.51
N VAL A 92 2.08 -1.05 -15.46
CA VAL A 92 1.09 -1.94 -14.82
C VAL A 92 1.12 -1.84 -13.30
N LEU A 93 2.26 -1.45 -12.73
CA LEU A 93 2.45 -1.34 -11.29
C LEU A 93 2.30 0.10 -10.76
N GLY A 94 1.85 1.04 -11.60
CA GLY A 94 1.81 2.46 -11.24
C GLY A 94 3.21 3.05 -10.93
N LEU A 95 4.27 2.42 -11.46
CA LEU A 95 5.66 2.82 -11.29
C LEU A 95 6.05 3.79 -12.39
N LYS A 96 6.80 4.85 -12.04
CA LYS A 96 7.52 5.64 -13.04
C LYS A 96 8.82 4.94 -13.48
#